data_AF-A0A9D4N9D9-F1
#
_entry.id   AF-A0A9D4N9D9-F1
#
_cell.length_a   1.000
_cell.length_b   1.000
_cell.length_c   1.000
_cell.angle_alpha   90.00
_cell.angle_beta   90.00
_cell.angle_gamma   90.00
#
_symmetry.space_group_name_H-M   'P 1'
#
loop_
_entity.id
_entity.type
_entity.pdbx_description
1 polymer ?
#
loop_
_entity_poly.entity_id
_entity_poly.type
_entity_poly.pdbx_seq_one_letter_code
_entity_poly.pdbx_strand_id
1 'polypeptide(L)'
;MTHGSNSRTLYHLHFTAWRDKGIPEDVTALTEFRLRDLRVETKLDGPTLVHYSTGIGRTGTYIALDILIHEGEANEAVEIHGCVLDMRRNRVNMIQTVEQYEFLHRALVHALTFDCAPVAANQLENYVSKTGQQQRETQFNLLMSISQHVVPEEQVNIARNKSLKNKHRRVADIPGDEYRPRLQGTSD
;
A
#
# COMPACT_ATOMS: atom_id res chain seq x y z
N MET A 1 -26.94 10.12 -6.19
CA MET A 1 -28.08 9.34 -6.71
C MET A 1 -29.37 9.97 -6.22
N THR A 2 -30.33 10.23 -7.11
CA THR A 2 -31.64 10.82 -6.77
C THR A 2 -32.74 9.75 -6.85
N HIS A 3 -33.63 9.72 -5.85
CA HIS A 3 -34.83 8.89 -5.84
C HIS A 3 -36.00 9.75 -5.35
N GLY A 4 -36.86 10.18 -6.29
CA GLY A 4 -37.87 11.20 -6.00
C GLY A 4 -37.22 12.54 -5.65
N SER A 5 -37.65 13.16 -4.54
CA SER A 5 -37.05 14.39 -3.99
C SER A 5 -35.78 14.14 -3.15
N ASN A 6 -35.44 12.89 -2.85
CA ASN A 6 -34.29 12.56 -2.02
C ASN A 6 -33.03 12.43 -2.86
N SER A 7 -32.02 13.23 -2.54
CA SER A 7 -30.68 13.14 -3.12
C SER A 7 -29.72 12.54 -2.09
N ARG A 8 -28.85 11.65 -2.56
CA ARG A 8 -27.74 11.11 -1.77
C ARG A 8 -26.42 11.35 -2.49
N THR A 9 -25.43 11.81 -1.75
CA THR A 9 -24.04 11.90 -2.21
C THR A 9 -23.42 10.51 -2.14
N LEU A 10 -22.78 10.09 -3.25
CA LEU A 10 -22.00 8.86 -3.32
C LEU A 10 -20.55 9.24 -3.61
N TYR A 11 -19.63 8.65 -2.85
CA TYR A 11 -18.21 8.73 -3.13
C TYR A 11 -17.76 7.41 -3.73
N HIS A 12 -17.04 7.46 -4.84
CA HIS A 12 -16.50 6.29 -5.51
C HIS A 12 -14.98 6.43 -5.58
N LEU A 13 -14.29 5.60 -4.82
CA LEU A 13 -12.84 5.56 -4.76
C LEU A 13 -12.35 4.36 -5.59
N HIS A 14 -11.48 4.62 -6.56
CA HIS A 14 -10.96 3.59 -7.45
C HIS A 14 -9.46 3.44 -7.27
N PHE A 15 -9.04 2.31 -6.69
CA PHE A 15 -7.64 1.96 -6.56
C PHE A 15 -7.10 1.34 -7.86
N THR A 16 -6.23 2.07 -8.56
CA THR A 16 -5.74 1.72 -9.90
C THR A 16 -4.35 1.08 -9.93
N ALA A 17 -3.62 1.08 -8.81
CA ALA A 17 -2.27 0.54 -8.73
C ALA A 17 -2.23 -1.00 -8.53
N TRP A 18 -3.39 -1.66 -8.48
CA TRP A 18 -3.47 -3.13 -8.43
C TRP A 18 -3.58 -3.71 -9.84
N ARG A 19 -2.42 -4.01 -10.44
CA ARG A 19 -2.33 -4.59 -11.79
C ARG A 19 -2.94 -5.99 -11.86
N ASP A 20 -3.25 -6.44 -13.07
CA ASP A 20 -3.95 -7.72 -13.28
C ASP A 20 -3.09 -8.94 -12.93
N LYS A 21 -3.67 -9.80 -12.08
CA LYS A 21 -3.03 -10.94 -11.39
C LYS A 21 -1.97 -10.51 -10.35
N GLY A 22 -2.02 -11.10 -9.17
CA GLY A 22 -1.06 -10.84 -8.08
C GLY A 22 -1.50 -9.77 -7.08
N ILE A 23 -0.54 -8.97 -6.62
CA ILE A 23 -0.62 -8.01 -5.50
C ILE A 23 -0.12 -6.63 -5.95
N PRO A 24 -0.41 -5.54 -5.22
CA PRO A 24 0.26 -4.26 -5.46
C PRO A 24 1.79 -4.39 -5.33
N GLU A 25 2.53 -3.68 -6.17
CA GLU A 25 4.01 -3.65 -6.14
C GLU A 25 4.52 -3.08 -4.80
N ASP A 26 3.81 -2.08 -4.27
CA ASP A 26 4.12 -1.40 -3.01
C ASP A 26 2.92 -1.45 -2.06
N VAL A 27 3.20 -1.79 -0.80
CA VAL A 27 2.24 -1.78 0.31
C VAL A 27 1.76 -0.36 0.63
N THR A 28 2.62 0.65 0.42
CA THR A 28 2.34 2.06 0.72
C THR A 28 1.08 2.52 -0.01
N ALA A 29 0.97 2.19 -1.30
CA ALA A 29 -0.14 2.61 -2.15
C ALA A 29 -1.50 2.18 -1.60
N LEU A 30 -1.63 0.94 -1.09
CA LEU A 30 -2.89 0.46 -0.55
C LEU A 30 -3.19 1.08 0.82
N THR A 31 -2.17 1.27 1.67
CA THR A 31 -2.33 1.95 2.97
C THR A 31 -2.72 3.42 2.80
N GLU A 32 -2.15 4.13 1.83
CA GLU A 32 -2.54 5.50 1.50
C GLU A 32 -3.97 5.57 0.93
N PHE A 33 -4.36 4.58 0.12
CA PHE A 33 -5.73 4.49 -0.38
C PHE A 33 -6.73 4.35 0.76
N ARG A 34 -6.43 3.50 1.76
CA ARG A 34 -7.24 3.36 2.99
C ARG A 34 -7.36 4.70 3.74
N LEU A 35 -6.27 5.45 3.91
CA LEU A 35 -6.32 6.77 4.57
C LEU A 35 -7.25 7.75 3.84
N ARG A 36 -7.40 7.63 2.52
CA ARG A 36 -8.37 8.43 1.74
C ARG A 36 -9.80 7.94 1.94
N ASP A 37 -9.99 6.63 2.06
CA ASP A 37 -11.29 6.01 2.35
C ASP A 37 -11.85 6.46 3.70
N LEU A 38 -11.06 6.37 4.77
CA LEU A 38 -11.49 6.80 6.12
C LEU A 38 -11.95 8.27 6.18
N ARG A 39 -11.35 9.16 5.38
CA ARG A 39 -11.74 10.59 5.27
C ARG A 39 -13.11 10.80 4.62
N VAL A 40 -13.59 9.79 3.90
CA VAL A 40 -14.90 9.76 3.26
C VAL A 40 -15.90 9.03 4.16
N GLU A 41 -15.51 7.87 4.70
CA GLU A 41 -16.35 7.03 5.56
C GLU A 41 -16.91 7.80 6.77
N THR A 42 -16.07 8.61 7.42
CA THR A 42 -16.46 9.48 8.56
C THR A 42 -17.60 10.47 8.25
N LYS A 43 -18.03 10.59 7.00
CA LYS A 43 -19.09 11.51 6.55
C LYS A 43 -20.39 10.80 6.15
N LEU A 44 -20.45 9.47 6.23
CA LEU A 44 -21.53 8.67 5.69
C LEU A 44 -22.11 7.72 6.74
N ASP A 45 -23.43 7.52 6.69
CA ASP A 45 -24.11 6.49 7.46
C ASP A 45 -24.28 5.21 6.63
N GLY A 46 -23.85 4.08 7.17
CA GLY A 46 -24.06 2.74 6.59
C GLY A 46 -22.77 2.01 6.19
N PRO A 47 -22.89 0.77 5.67
CA PRO A 47 -21.73 -0.05 5.32
C PRO A 47 -21.05 0.44 4.04
N THR A 48 -19.72 0.38 4.04
CA THR A 48 -18.89 0.63 2.85
C THR A 48 -19.01 -0.52 1.85
N LEU A 49 -19.32 -0.21 0.58
CA LEU A 49 -19.34 -1.19 -0.50
C LEU A 49 -17.94 -1.30 -1.12
N VAL A 50 -17.31 -2.46 -0.93
CA VAL A 50 -16.02 -2.79 -1.55
C VAL A 50 -16.25 -3.86 -2.63
N HIS A 51 -15.76 -3.63 -3.85
CA HIS A 51 -15.87 -4.62 -4.91
C HIS A 51 -14.62 -4.68 -5.79
N TYR A 52 -14.54 -5.77 -6.56
CA TYR A 52 -13.63 -5.95 -7.69
C TYR A 52 -14.43 -6.71 -8.77
N SER A 53 -13.80 -7.59 -9.56
CA SER A 53 -14.45 -8.47 -10.52
C SER A 53 -15.33 -9.53 -9.83
N THR A 54 -14.75 -10.41 -9.02
CA THR A 54 -15.47 -11.49 -8.30
C THR A 54 -15.79 -11.15 -6.85
N GLY A 55 -15.23 -10.06 -6.33
CA GLY A 55 -15.47 -9.58 -4.97
C GLY A 55 -14.92 -10.49 -3.86
N ILE A 56 -13.82 -11.23 -4.09
CA ILE A 56 -13.24 -12.14 -3.08
C ILE A 56 -11.72 -11.99 -2.88
N GLY A 57 -10.93 -11.84 -3.95
CA GLY A 57 -9.47 -11.66 -3.85
C GLY A 57 -9.07 -10.28 -3.33
N ARG A 58 -8.91 -9.31 -4.24
CA ARG A 58 -8.54 -7.91 -3.90
C ARG A 58 -9.48 -7.29 -2.86
N THR A 59 -10.78 -7.55 -3.03
CA THR A 59 -11.83 -7.12 -2.08
C THR A 59 -11.59 -7.69 -0.68
N GLY A 60 -11.30 -8.99 -0.57
CA GLY A 60 -11.03 -9.59 0.73
C GLY A 60 -9.74 -9.10 1.36
N THR A 61 -8.68 -8.90 0.56
CA THR A 61 -7.43 -8.35 1.09
C THR A 61 -7.61 -6.93 1.62
N TYR A 62 -8.37 -6.07 0.92
CA TYR A 62 -8.65 -4.71 1.39
C TYR A 62 -9.47 -4.70 2.68
N ILE A 63 -10.57 -5.47 2.72
CA ILE A 63 -11.42 -5.56 3.91
C ILE A 63 -10.64 -6.11 5.11
N ALA A 64 -9.85 -7.17 4.92
CA ALA A 64 -9.04 -7.74 5.99
C ALA A 64 -8.02 -6.73 6.52
N LEU A 65 -7.34 -6.01 5.63
CA LEU A 65 -6.37 -4.97 6.01
C LEU A 65 -7.04 -3.89 6.87
N ASP A 66 -8.22 -3.42 6.47
CA ASP A 66 -8.93 -2.39 7.22
C ASP A 66 -9.37 -2.85 8.62
N ILE A 67 -9.92 -4.07 8.72
CA ILE A 67 -10.31 -4.69 9.99
C ILE A 67 -9.09 -4.83 10.91
N LEU A 68 -8.00 -5.39 10.39
CA LEU A 68 -6.81 -5.72 11.19
C LEU A 68 -6.05 -4.46 11.64
N ILE A 69 -6.05 -3.38 10.86
CA ILE A 69 -5.48 -2.11 11.31
C ILE A 69 -6.30 -1.55 12.48
N HIS A 70 -7.63 -1.51 12.35
CA HIS A 70 -8.50 -1.09 13.45
C HIS A 70 -8.30 -1.94 14.71
N GLU A 71 -8.17 -3.26 14.56
CA GLU A 71 -7.91 -4.17 15.68
C GLU A 71 -6.55 -3.89 16.33
N GLY A 72 -5.50 -3.74 15.53
CA GLY A 72 -4.15 -3.46 16.00
C GLY A 72 -4.04 -2.10 16.72
N GLU A 73 -4.72 -1.08 16.21
CA GLU A 73 -4.79 0.25 16.85
C GLU A 73 -5.56 0.21 18.19
N ALA A 74 -6.60 -0.62 18.29
CA ALA A 74 -7.44 -0.71 19.49
C ALA A 74 -6.88 -1.63 20.59
N ASN A 75 -6.27 -2.75 20.21
CA ASN A 75 -5.94 -3.85 21.11
C ASN A 75 -4.44 -4.14 21.22
N GLU A 76 -3.59 -3.43 20.46
CA GLU A 76 -2.15 -3.72 20.34
C GLU A 76 -1.85 -5.18 19.93
N ALA A 77 -2.82 -5.84 19.29
CA ALA A 77 -2.76 -7.23 18.87
C ALA A 77 -3.61 -7.43 17.61
N VAL A 78 -3.22 -8.40 16.77
CA VAL A 78 -3.92 -8.74 15.53
C VAL A 78 -3.95 -10.26 15.34
N GLU A 79 -5.08 -10.80 14.88
CA GLU A 79 -5.22 -12.22 14.55
C GLU A 79 -5.62 -12.40 13.08
N ILE A 80 -4.60 -12.40 12.22
CA ILE A 80 -4.76 -12.39 10.76
C ILE A 80 -5.48 -13.65 10.28
N HIS A 81 -5.15 -14.82 10.83
CA HIS A 81 -5.74 -16.08 10.37
C HIS A 81 -7.23 -16.16 10.73
N GLY A 82 -7.58 -15.79 11.96
CA GLY A 82 -8.96 -15.73 12.46
C GLY A 82 -9.80 -14.73 11.70
N CYS A 83 -9.28 -13.52 11.44
CA CYS A 83 -9.94 -12.53 10.60
C CYS A 83 -10.30 -13.11 9.23
N VAL A 84 -9.34 -13.76 8.56
CA VAL A 84 -9.57 -14.37 7.23
C VAL A 84 -10.52 -15.57 7.31
N LEU A 85 -10.45 -16.37 8.38
CA LEU A 85 -11.36 -17.49 8.61
C LEU A 85 -12.81 -16.99 8.77
N ASP A 86 -13.01 -15.94 9.56
CA ASP A 86 -14.32 -15.32 9.78
C ASP A 86 -14.88 -14.67 8.51
N MET A 87 -14.02 -14.01 7.73
CA MET A 87 -14.41 -13.49 6.42
C MET A 87 -14.83 -14.62 5.48
N ARG A 88 -14.13 -15.77 5.49
CA ARG A 88 -14.48 -16.95 4.68
C ARG A 88 -15.78 -17.63 5.12
N ARG A 89 -16.18 -17.51 6.38
CA ARG A 89 -17.50 -17.95 6.88
C ARG A 89 -18.63 -17.08 6.32
N ASN A 90 -18.39 -15.79 6.13
CA ASN A 90 -19.38 -14.84 5.60
C ASN A 90 -19.43 -14.83 4.07
N ARG A 91 -18.29 -15.03 3.39
CA ARG A 91 -18.19 -15.09 1.93
C ARG A 91 -17.09 -16.07 1.53
N VAL A 92 -17.44 -17.07 0.73
CA VAL A 92 -16.49 -18.12 0.32
C VAL A 92 -15.25 -17.54 -0.38
N ASN A 93 -14.08 -18.11 -0.11
CA ASN A 93 -12.80 -17.80 -0.78
C ASN A 93 -12.32 -16.33 -0.66
N MET A 94 -12.71 -15.61 0.41
CA MET A 94 -12.08 -14.32 0.73
C MET A 94 -10.57 -14.50 0.89
N ILE A 95 -9.81 -13.63 0.20
CA ILE A 95 -8.36 -13.75 -0.04
C ILE A 95 -8.04 -15.05 -0.77
N GLN A 96 -7.84 -14.94 -2.08
CA GLN A 96 -7.84 -16.11 -2.97
C GLN A 96 -6.49 -16.79 -3.13
N THR A 97 -5.39 -16.05 -2.97
CA THR A 97 -4.03 -16.55 -3.26
C THR A 97 -3.11 -16.37 -2.07
N VAL A 98 -2.04 -17.17 -2.01
CA VAL A 98 -1.03 -17.09 -0.95
C VAL A 98 -0.32 -15.73 -0.99
N GLU A 99 -0.03 -15.22 -2.19
CA GLU A 99 0.62 -13.92 -2.37
C GLU A 99 -0.23 -12.78 -1.79
N GLN A 100 -1.57 -12.84 -1.93
CA GLN A 100 -2.48 -11.87 -1.32
C GLN A 100 -2.48 -11.94 0.22
N TYR A 101 -2.34 -13.15 0.78
CA TYR A 101 -2.22 -13.36 2.21
C TYR A 101 -0.88 -12.85 2.75
N GLU A 102 0.24 -13.17 2.08
CA GLU A 102 1.56 -12.62 2.41
C GLU A 102 1.61 -11.09 2.29
N PHE A 103 0.98 -10.54 1.24
CA PHE A 103 0.86 -9.10 1.08
C PHE A 103 0.07 -8.46 2.22
N LEU A 104 -1.01 -9.09 2.69
CA LEU A 104 -1.77 -8.61 3.86
C LEU A 104 -0.87 -8.47 5.09
N HIS A 105 -0.03 -9.47 5.38
CA HIS A 105 0.95 -9.39 6.47
C HIS A 105 1.90 -8.20 6.30
N ARG A 106 2.49 -8.03 5.11
CA ARG A 106 3.42 -6.93 4.83
C ARG A 106 2.75 -5.56 4.95
N ALA A 107 1.54 -5.43 4.41
CA ALA A 107 0.76 -4.19 4.45
C ALA A 107 0.34 -3.83 5.88
N LEU A 108 0.01 -4.82 6.71
CA LEU A 108 -0.34 -4.59 8.11
C LEU A 108 0.88 -4.13 8.93
N VAL A 109 2.04 -4.78 8.75
CA VAL A 109 3.30 -4.32 9.38
C VAL A 109 3.59 -2.88 8.98
N HIS A 110 3.45 -2.54 7.69
CA HIS A 110 3.63 -1.18 7.23
C HIS A 110 2.65 -0.22 7.91
N ALA A 111 1.35 -0.51 7.87
CA ALA A 111 0.33 0.36 8.45
C ALA A 111 0.50 0.61 9.96
N LEU A 112 0.89 -0.41 10.73
CA LEU A 112 1.04 -0.29 12.19
C LEU A 112 2.42 0.24 12.63
N THR A 113 3.44 0.13 11.78
CA THR A 113 4.79 0.63 12.10
C THR A 113 4.98 2.09 11.69
N PHE A 114 4.35 2.51 10.59
CA PHE A 114 4.51 3.85 10.06
C PHE A 114 3.29 4.72 10.31
N ASP A 115 3.49 5.79 11.06
CA ASP A 115 2.57 6.92 11.04
C ASP A 115 2.80 7.73 9.75
N CYS A 116 2.11 7.32 8.67
CA CYS A 116 2.12 7.97 7.37
C CYS A 116 1.03 9.04 7.22
N ALA A 117 0.46 9.56 8.32
CA ALA A 117 -0.56 10.60 8.23
C ALA A 117 0.01 11.86 7.56
N PRO A 118 -0.51 12.26 6.38
CA PRO A 118 0.04 13.41 5.69
C PRO A 118 -0.26 14.69 6.48
N VAL A 119 0.76 15.51 6.67
CA VAL A 119 0.65 16.79 7.36
C VAL A 119 -0.03 17.81 6.43
N ALA A 120 -1.14 18.39 6.89
CA ALA A 120 -1.81 19.45 6.14
C ALA A 120 -0.89 20.66 5.96
N ALA A 121 -0.96 21.34 4.82
CA ALA A 121 -0.05 22.44 4.48
C ALA A 121 -0.06 23.57 5.55
N ASN A 122 -1.23 23.87 6.12
CA ASN A 122 -1.39 24.85 7.19
C ASN A 122 -0.85 24.40 8.56
N GLN A 123 -0.53 23.11 8.73
CA GLN A 123 0.05 22.53 9.94
C GLN A 123 1.56 22.31 9.81
N LEU A 124 2.13 22.48 8.61
CA LEU A 124 3.51 22.11 8.31
C LEU A 124 4.52 22.85 9.19
N GLU A 125 4.37 24.16 9.37
CA GLU A 125 5.29 24.96 10.19
C GLU A 125 5.28 24.51 11.66
N ASN A 126 4.09 24.24 12.19
CA ASN A 126 3.91 23.70 13.54
C ASN A 126 4.51 22.31 13.68
N TYR A 127 4.29 21.44 12.69
CA TYR A 127 4.85 20.10 12.67
C TYR A 127 6.38 20.14 12.66
N VAL A 128 7.00 20.93 11.78
CA VAL A 128 8.46 21.04 11.68
C VAL A 128 9.07 21.63 12.96
N SER A 129 8.40 22.60 13.57
CA SER A 129 8.85 23.21 14.84
C SER A 129 8.77 22.25 16.02
N LYS A 130 7.73 21.40 16.06
CA LYS A 130 7.54 20.39 17.12
C LYS A 130 8.38 19.12 16.90
N THR A 131 8.59 18.74 15.63
CA THR A 131 9.36 17.54 15.27
C THR A 131 10.83 17.86 15.45
N GLY A 132 11.37 17.51 16.62
CA GLY A 132 12.79 17.71 16.93
C GLY A 132 13.71 16.94 15.97
N GLN A 133 15.00 17.33 15.95
CA GLN A 133 16.01 16.68 15.10
C GLN A 133 16.07 15.17 15.33
N GLN A 134 15.97 14.72 16.59
CA GLN A 134 15.98 13.31 16.95
C GLN A 134 14.80 12.54 16.33
N GLN A 135 13.59 13.11 16.33
CA GLN A 135 12.41 12.44 15.76
C GLN A 135 12.50 12.34 14.24
N ARG A 136 13.03 13.37 13.57
CA ARG A 136 13.32 13.31 12.12
C ARG A 136 14.34 12.23 11.79
N GLU A 137 15.39 12.12 12.59
CA GLU A 137 16.41 11.09 12.44
C GLU A 137 15.82 9.69 12.64
N THR A 138 14.94 9.50 13.63
CA THR A 138 14.20 8.23 13.81
C THR A 138 13.35 7.91 12.59
N GLN A 139 12.57 8.87 12.07
CA GLN A 139 11.74 8.68 10.88
C GLN A 139 12.59 8.34 9.65
N PHE A 140 13.74 9.01 9.47
CA PHE A 140 14.66 8.73 8.38
C PHE A 140 15.29 7.33 8.50
N ASN A 141 15.74 6.94 9.69
CA ASN A 141 16.32 5.62 9.92
C ASN A 141 15.30 4.49 9.74
N LEU A 142 14.04 4.73 10.10
CA LEU A 142 12.94 3.80 9.82
C LEU A 142 12.68 3.66 8.31
N LEU A 143 12.68 4.77 7.56
CA LEU A 143 12.60 4.72 6.10
C LEU A 143 13.78 3.93 5.51
N MET A 144 14.99 4.13 6.04
CA MET A 144 16.18 3.40 5.61
C MET A 144 16.10 1.90 5.90
N SER A 145 15.54 1.47 7.05
CA SER A 145 15.45 0.04 7.37
C SER A 145 14.47 -0.71 6.47
N ILE A 146 13.49 -0.02 5.87
CA ILE A 146 12.43 -0.65 5.08
C ILE A 146 12.64 -0.46 3.57
N SER A 147 13.33 0.62 3.18
CA SER A 147 13.88 0.78 1.83
C SER A 147 15.07 -0.15 1.54
N GLN A 148 15.54 -0.91 2.53
CA GLN A 148 16.49 -2.03 2.35
C GLN A 148 15.95 -3.18 1.50
N HIS A 149 14.82 -3.02 0.78
CA HIS A 149 14.57 -3.80 -0.42
C HIS A 149 15.68 -3.52 -1.43
N VAL A 150 16.79 -4.25 -1.27
CA VAL A 150 17.79 -4.45 -2.31
C VAL A 150 17.01 -5.04 -3.45
N VAL A 151 16.89 -4.30 -4.55
CA VAL A 151 16.37 -4.83 -5.81
C VAL A 151 17.13 -6.15 -6.04
N PRO A 152 16.44 -7.30 -6.06
CA PRO A 152 17.09 -8.60 -6.18
C PRO A 152 18.10 -8.58 -7.32
N GLU A 153 19.24 -9.27 -7.17
CA GLU A 153 20.30 -9.18 -8.20
C GLU A 153 19.79 -9.56 -9.61
N GLU A 154 18.83 -10.47 -9.66
CA GLU A 154 18.09 -10.90 -10.85
C GLU A 154 17.23 -9.80 -11.52
N GLN A 155 16.90 -8.73 -10.79
CA GLN A 155 16.14 -7.58 -11.26
C GLN A 155 17.04 -6.38 -11.62
N VAL A 156 18.37 -6.53 -11.65
CA VAL A 156 19.33 -5.49 -12.10
C VAL A 156 20.32 -6.02 -13.14
N ASN A 157 19.95 -7.08 -13.86
CA ASN A 157 20.80 -7.78 -14.81
C ASN A 157 21.24 -6.89 -15.98
N ILE A 158 20.33 -6.09 -16.55
CA ILE A 158 20.72 -5.19 -17.63
C ILE A 158 21.63 -4.11 -17.10
N ALA A 159 21.28 -3.45 -15.99
CA ALA A 159 22.12 -2.38 -15.47
C ALA A 159 23.53 -2.87 -15.10
N ARG A 160 23.69 -4.13 -14.67
CA ARG A 160 24.99 -4.73 -14.35
C ARG A 160 25.75 -5.30 -15.56
N ASN A 161 25.20 -5.22 -16.77
CA ASN A 161 25.89 -5.70 -17.98
C ASN A 161 27.26 -5.01 -18.12
N LYS A 162 28.31 -5.80 -18.40
CA LYS A 162 29.69 -5.31 -18.57
C LYS A 162 29.79 -4.16 -19.58
N SER A 163 28.99 -4.20 -20.66
CA SER A 163 28.96 -3.15 -21.69
C SER A 163 28.39 -1.81 -21.19
N LEU A 164 27.64 -1.82 -20.08
CA LEU A 164 26.99 -0.65 -19.51
C LEU A 164 27.69 -0.11 -18.26
N LYS A 165 28.75 -0.77 -17.76
CA LYS A 165 29.50 -0.34 -16.57
C LYS A 165 29.96 1.12 -16.63
N ASN A 166 30.40 1.57 -17.80
CA ASN A 166 30.89 2.95 -17.99
C ASN A 166 29.77 3.98 -18.20
N LYS A 167 28.50 3.54 -18.24
CA LYS A 167 27.33 4.42 -18.43
C LYS A 167 26.67 4.81 -17.09
N HIS A 168 27.09 4.21 -15.98
CA HIS A 168 26.60 4.56 -14.64
C HIS A 168 27.62 5.46 -13.95
N ARG A 169 27.16 6.59 -13.39
CA ARG A 169 28.04 7.49 -12.62
C ARG A 169 28.48 6.87 -11.29
N ARG A 170 27.59 6.11 -10.63
CA ARG A 170 27.85 5.43 -9.36
C ARG A 170 27.38 3.98 -9.49
N VAL A 171 28.21 3.02 -9.06
CA VAL A 171 27.89 1.58 -9.15
C VAL A 171 26.78 1.18 -8.17
N ALA A 172 26.65 1.93 -7.07
CA ALA A 172 25.60 1.73 -6.07
C ALA A 172 24.21 2.22 -6.52
N ASP A 173 24.12 3.05 -7.56
CA ASP A 173 22.88 3.69 -8.00
C ASP A 173 22.52 3.23 -9.41
N ILE A 174 22.04 2.00 -9.50
CA ILE A 174 21.60 1.39 -10.74
C ILE A 174 20.08 1.17 -10.72
N PRO A 175 19.38 1.38 -11.84
CA PRO A 175 17.94 1.16 -11.90
C PRO A 175 17.62 -0.34 -11.93
N GLY A 176 16.50 -0.72 -11.32
CA GLY A 176 15.87 -2.02 -11.55
C GLY A 176 15.44 -2.17 -13.01
N ASP A 177 15.50 -3.39 -13.53
CA ASP A 177 15.26 -3.74 -14.91
C ASP A 177 13.84 -3.42 -15.36
N GLU A 178 12.87 -3.55 -14.46
CA GLU A 178 11.45 -3.26 -14.71
C GLU A 178 11.18 -1.76 -14.87
N TYR A 179 11.85 -0.93 -14.06
CA TYR A 179 11.57 0.50 -13.95
C TYR A 179 12.53 1.37 -14.76
N ARG A 180 13.48 0.78 -15.50
CA ARG A 180 14.42 1.54 -16.33
C ARG A 180 13.73 2.13 -17.56
N PRO A 181 14.14 3.35 -18.01
CA PRO A 181 13.79 3.83 -19.34
C PRO A 181 14.31 2.89 -20.44
N ARG A 182 13.45 2.51 -21.39
CA ARG A 182 13.83 1.68 -22.55
C ARG A 182 14.16 2.58 -23.74
N LEU A 183 15.30 2.34 -24.39
CA LEU A 183 15.72 3.06 -25.59
C LEU A 183 15.26 2.28 -26.84
N GLN A 184 14.78 2.99 -27.86
CA GLN A 184 14.43 2.34 -29.13
C GLN A 184 15.69 1.81 -29.84
N GLY A 185 15.65 0.55 -30.28
CA GLY A 185 16.74 -0.11 -31.01
C GLY A 185 17.45 -1.25 -30.26
N THR A 186 17.14 -1.48 -29.00
CA THR A 186 17.54 -2.71 -28.29
C THR A 186 16.38 -3.69 -28.33
N SER A 187 16.44 -4.68 -29.22
CA SER A 187 15.65 -5.91 -29.08
C SER A 187 16.16 -6.63 -27.84
N ASP A 188 15.29 -6.87 -26.85
CA ASP A 188 15.57 -7.80 -25.74
C ASP A 188 15.71 -9.23 -26.29
#